data_AF-G4ZIL8-F1
#
_entry.id   AF-G4ZIL8-F1
#
_cell.length_a   1.000
_cell.length_b   1.000
_cell.length_c   1.000
_cell.angle_alpha   90.00
_cell.angle_beta   90.00
_cell.angle_gamma   90.00
#
_symmetry.space_group_name_H-M   'P 1'
#
loop_
_entity.id
_entity.type
_entity.pdbx_description
1 polymer ?
#
loop_
_entity_poly.entity_id
_entity_poly.type
_entity_poly.pdbx_seq_one_letter_code
_entity_poly.pdbx_strand_id
1 'polypeptide(L)'
;MAHYAQGIRDDTFASYDFGCSCVRLLGINLCSSLICKNKAVYGSFDPPVYPVGKMVYPRTGFYIGATDTFATSTDIAQIRSALPSGTIVHEKPVAAFSHLDFTWAQNANELVYQDLLAQLKKYAGKEY
;
A
#
# COMPACT_ATOMS: atom_id res chain seq x y z
N MET A 1 4.47 14.17 4.13
CA MET A 1 3.22 14.62 3.48
C MET A 1 3.35 14.74 1.97
N ALA A 2 4.43 15.32 1.42
CA ALA A 2 4.61 15.44 -0.03
C ALA A 2 4.50 14.10 -0.79
N HIS A 3 5.05 13.01 -0.26
CA HIS A 3 4.95 11.68 -0.89
C HIS A 3 3.50 11.17 -0.99
N TYR A 4 2.71 11.31 0.07
CA TYR A 4 1.29 10.95 0.04
C TYR A 4 0.53 11.79 -0.99
N ALA A 5 0.83 13.10 -1.08
CA ALA A 5 0.22 13.96 -2.08
C ALA A 5 0.57 13.56 -3.52
N GLN A 6 1.79 13.06 -3.76
CA GLN A 6 2.17 12.50 -5.07
C GLN A 6 1.34 11.24 -5.38
N GLY A 7 1.23 10.31 -4.42
CA GLY A 7 0.42 9.11 -4.57
C GLY A 7 -1.05 9.41 -4.89
N ILE A 8 -1.65 10.38 -4.18
CA ILE A 8 -3.04 10.81 -4.41
C ILE A 8 -3.20 11.48 -5.77
N ARG A 9 -2.28 12.38 -6.15
CA ARG A 9 -2.36 13.12 -7.41
C ARG A 9 -2.19 12.23 -8.64
N ASP A 10 -1.25 11.29 -8.55
CA ASP A 10 -0.81 10.48 -9.68
C ASP A 10 -1.45 9.08 -9.70
N ASP A 11 -2.37 8.80 -8.75
CA ASP A 11 -3.04 7.51 -8.55
C ASP A 11 -2.07 6.32 -8.60
N THR A 12 -1.01 6.42 -7.77
CA THR A 12 0.15 5.52 -7.85
C THR A 12 0.63 5.01 -6.51
N PHE A 13 1.17 3.79 -6.53
CA PHE A 13 1.91 3.20 -5.42
C PHE A 13 3.38 3.04 -5.81
N ALA A 14 4.14 4.13 -5.67
CA ALA A 14 5.53 4.24 -6.09
C ALA A 14 6.41 4.89 -5.02
N SER A 15 7.73 4.79 -5.20
CA SER A 15 8.70 5.54 -4.39
C SER A 15 8.52 7.06 -4.57
N TYR A 16 9.15 7.85 -3.69
CA TYR A 16 9.01 9.31 -3.69
C TYR A 16 9.55 9.92 -4.99
N ASP A 17 8.79 10.80 -5.62
CA ASP A 17 9.27 11.56 -6.77
C ASP A 17 10.09 12.77 -6.28
N PHE A 18 11.41 12.74 -6.51
CA PHE A 18 12.30 13.85 -6.21
C PHE A 18 12.35 14.92 -7.31
N GLY A 19 11.69 14.69 -8.44
CA GLY A 19 11.66 15.55 -9.61
C GLY A 19 12.81 15.30 -10.60
N CYS A 20 12.54 15.66 -11.84
CA CYS A 20 13.50 15.61 -12.93
C CYS A 20 13.16 16.62 -14.03
N SER A 21 14.07 17.57 -14.28
CA SER A 21 13.83 18.68 -15.23
C SER A 21 14.48 18.45 -16.61
N CYS A 22 14.87 17.22 -16.92
CA CYS A 22 15.53 16.87 -18.18
C CYS A 22 14.54 16.64 -19.32
N VAL A 23 15.00 16.89 -20.56
CA VAL A 23 14.28 16.52 -21.78
C VAL A 23 14.34 15.00 -21.96
N ARG A 24 13.24 14.30 -21.70
CA ARG A 24 13.15 12.83 -21.76
C ARG A 24 13.60 12.23 -23.10
N LEU A 25 13.38 12.94 -24.21
CA LEU A 25 13.73 12.50 -25.56
C LEU A 25 15.25 12.24 -25.75
N LEU A 26 16.10 12.94 -25.00
CA LEU A 26 17.55 12.77 -25.07
C LEU A 26 18.05 11.54 -24.30
N GLY A 27 17.17 10.86 -23.56
CA GLY A 27 17.51 9.71 -22.74
C GLY A 27 18.19 10.10 -21.42
N ILE A 28 18.08 9.22 -20.43
CA ILE A 28 18.52 9.52 -19.05
C ILE A 28 20.04 9.61 -18.92
N ASN A 29 20.79 8.93 -19.77
CA ASN A 29 22.25 8.93 -19.70
C ASN A 29 22.84 10.33 -19.93
N LEU A 30 22.22 11.13 -20.80
CA LEU A 30 22.62 12.52 -21.07
C LEU A 30 22.11 13.54 -20.03
N CYS A 31 21.22 13.12 -19.13
CA CYS A 31 20.64 13.98 -18.11
C CYS A 31 21.59 14.15 -16.91
N SER A 32 21.92 15.38 -16.51
CA SER A 32 22.76 15.59 -15.32
C SER A 32 21.98 15.27 -14.04
N SER A 33 22.59 14.51 -13.12
CA SER A 33 22.04 14.21 -11.79
C SER A 33 21.81 15.45 -10.93
N LEU A 34 22.41 16.60 -11.28
CA LEU A 34 22.18 17.88 -10.61
C LEU A 34 20.78 18.46 -10.87
N ILE A 35 20.20 18.19 -12.05
CA ILE A 35 18.87 18.68 -12.46
C ILE A 35 17.83 17.55 -12.52
N CYS A 36 18.20 16.36 -12.08
CA CYS A 36 17.34 15.19 -12.05
C CYS A 36 17.69 14.32 -10.85
N LYS A 37 17.00 14.56 -9.74
CA LYS A 37 17.27 13.85 -8.50
C LYS A 37 16.77 12.40 -8.56
N ASN A 38 15.70 12.13 -9.32
CA ASN A 38 15.28 10.75 -9.59
C ASN A 38 16.38 9.93 -10.27
N LYS A 39 17.13 10.50 -11.22
CA LYS A 39 18.30 9.81 -11.79
C LYS A 39 19.34 9.50 -10.72
N ALA A 40 19.62 10.45 -9.83
CA ALA A 40 20.62 10.28 -8.78
C ALA A 40 20.24 9.17 -7.77
N VAL A 41 18.94 9.00 -7.50
CA VAL A 41 18.45 8.04 -6.48
C VAL A 41 18.07 6.69 -7.10
N TYR A 42 17.43 6.69 -8.26
CA TYR A 42 16.81 5.52 -8.88
C TYR A 42 17.45 5.12 -10.22
N GLY A 43 18.24 6.00 -10.83
CA GLY A 43 18.75 5.79 -12.20
C GLY A 43 17.68 5.93 -13.29
N SER A 44 16.47 6.39 -12.95
CA SER A 44 15.30 6.54 -13.83
C SER A 44 14.75 7.98 -13.80
N PHE A 45 13.94 8.34 -14.80
CA PHE A 45 13.26 9.65 -14.83
C PHE A 45 12.16 9.74 -13.78
N ASP A 46 11.47 8.62 -13.58
CA ASP A 46 10.34 8.46 -12.66
C ASP A 46 10.74 7.56 -11.49
N PRO A 47 10.15 7.72 -10.30
CA PRO A 47 10.34 6.78 -9.22
C PRO A 47 9.84 5.38 -9.61
N PRO A 48 10.49 4.30 -9.13
CA PRO A 48 10.01 2.94 -9.37
C PRO A 48 8.67 2.70 -8.66
N VAL A 49 7.78 1.96 -9.34
CA VAL A 49 6.53 1.46 -8.76
C VAL A 49 6.80 0.30 -7.80
N TYR A 50 6.01 0.17 -6.75
CA TYR A 50 6.06 -1.00 -5.88
C TYR A 50 5.23 -2.14 -6.50
N PRO A 51 5.85 -3.27 -6.86
CA PRO A 51 5.14 -4.33 -7.56
C PRO A 51 4.36 -5.20 -6.56
N VAL A 52 3.15 -4.77 -6.21
CA VAL A 52 2.24 -5.49 -5.27
C VAL A 52 2.06 -6.96 -5.69
N GLY A 53 1.93 -7.24 -6.98
CA GLY A 53 1.81 -8.61 -7.51
C GLY A 53 3.07 -9.47 -7.43
N LYS A 54 4.21 -8.91 -6.98
CA LYS A 54 5.44 -9.65 -6.70
C LYS A 54 5.70 -9.82 -5.20
N MET A 55 4.74 -9.47 -4.34
CA MET A 55 4.85 -9.74 -2.91
C MET A 55 4.96 -11.25 -2.68
N VAL A 56 6.06 -11.69 -2.09
CA VAL A 56 6.28 -13.11 -1.78
C VAL A 56 6.02 -13.34 -0.30
N TYR A 57 5.22 -14.35 0.02
CA TYR A 57 4.99 -14.82 1.39
C TYR A 57 4.25 -13.89 2.38
N PRO A 58 3.20 -13.11 2.03
CA PRO A 58 2.30 -12.58 3.05
C PRO A 58 0.92 -13.26 3.01
N ARG A 59 0.56 -13.92 4.11
CA ARG A 59 -0.81 -14.25 4.44
C ARG A 59 -1.37 -13.00 5.06
N THR A 60 -2.33 -12.40 4.37
CA THR A 60 -2.86 -11.11 4.74
C THR A 60 -4.31 -11.25 5.17
N GLY A 61 -4.64 -10.67 6.32
CA GLY A 61 -6.02 -10.46 6.75
C GLY A 61 -6.41 -9.01 6.52
N PHE A 62 -7.54 -8.77 5.86
CA PHE A 62 -8.10 -7.42 5.73
C PHE A 62 -9.16 -7.18 6.79
N TYR A 63 -8.98 -6.12 7.57
CA TYR A 63 -9.99 -5.57 8.47
C TYR A 63 -10.41 -4.21 7.90
N ILE A 64 -11.67 -4.08 7.50
CA ILE A 64 -12.12 -3.02 6.58
C ILE A 64 -13.20 -2.18 7.26
N GLY A 65 -12.96 -0.88 7.40
CA GLY A 65 -13.93 0.06 7.96
C GLY A 65 -14.89 0.53 6.89
N ALA A 66 -16.20 0.43 7.11
CA ALA A 66 -17.17 0.84 6.10
C ALA A 66 -17.21 2.35 5.84
N THR A 67 -16.73 3.15 6.80
CA THR A 67 -16.68 4.62 6.71
C THR A 67 -15.24 5.14 6.74
N ASP A 68 -14.26 4.30 6.40
CA ASP A 68 -12.86 4.69 6.30
C ASP A 68 -12.63 5.55 5.04
N THR A 69 -12.20 6.79 5.24
CA THR A 69 -11.92 7.75 4.16
C THR A 69 -10.45 7.75 3.72
N PHE A 70 -9.59 7.01 4.42
CA PHE A 70 -8.15 6.91 4.14
C PHE A 70 -7.84 5.61 3.41
N ALA A 71 -8.43 4.50 3.85
CA ALA A 71 -8.40 3.21 3.16
C ALA A 71 -9.77 2.94 2.53
N THR A 72 -10.04 3.62 1.41
CA THR A 72 -11.38 3.56 0.79
C THR A 72 -11.66 2.19 0.18
N SER A 73 -12.94 1.88 -0.06
CA SER A 73 -13.33 0.65 -0.74
C SER A 73 -12.72 0.51 -2.14
N THR A 74 -12.50 1.63 -2.83
CA THR A 74 -11.82 1.69 -4.12
C THR A 74 -10.37 1.25 -4.00
N ASP A 75 -9.61 1.84 -3.06
CA ASP A 75 -8.18 1.52 -2.86
C ASP A 75 -8.01 0.06 -2.40
N ILE A 76 -8.91 -0.41 -1.53
CA ILE A 76 -8.94 -1.80 -1.07
C ILE A 76 -9.21 -2.76 -2.25
N ALA A 77 -10.12 -2.41 -3.17
CA ALA A 77 -10.38 -3.20 -4.36
C ALA A 77 -9.16 -3.25 -5.29
N GLN A 78 -8.47 -2.12 -5.48
CA GLN A 78 -7.23 -2.04 -6.27
C GLN A 78 -6.14 -2.96 -5.69
N ILE A 79 -5.82 -2.83 -4.40
CA ILE A 79 -4.78 -3.68 -3.77
C ILE A 79 -5.20 -5.16 -3.76
N ARG A 80 -6.49 -5.47 -3.52
CA ARG A 80 -7.02 -6.84 -3.60
C ARG A 80 -6.75 -7.46 -4.97
N SER A 81 -7.00 -6.70 -6.03
CA SER A 81 -6.80 -7.18 -7.41
C SER A 81 -5.34 -7.32 -7.82
N ALA A 82 -4.46 -6.53 -7.20
CA ALA A 82 -3.03 -6.50 -7.52
C ALA A 82 -2.22 -7.56 -6.76
N LEU A 83 -2.72 -8.05 -5.62
CA LEU A 83 -2.04 -9.07 -4.82
C LEU A 83 -2.03 -10.45 -5.51
N PRO A 84 -1.00 -11.28 -5.26
CA PRO A 84 -0.99 -12.65 -5.75
C PRO A 84 -2.22 -13.45 -5.25
N SER A 85 -2.61 -14.44 -6.05
CA SER A 85 -3.71 -15.34 -5.68
C SER A 85 -3.39 -16.07 -4.38
N GLY A 86 -4.37 -16.16 -3.48
CA GLY A 86 -4.21 -16.84 -2.18
C GLY A 86 -3.49 -16.01 -1.10
N THR A 87 -3.03 -14.79 -1.39
CA THR A 87 -2.45 -13.89 -0.38
C THR A 87 -3.47 -13.52 0.70
N ILE A 88 -4.70 -13.16 0.31
CA ILE A 88 -5.72 -12.76 1.26
C ILE A 88 -6.41 -14.01 1.81
N VAL A 89 -6.24 -14.24 3.12
CA VAL A 89 -6.72 -15.46 3.79
C VAL A 89 -7.85 -15.20 4.78
N HIS A 90 -8.19 -13.92 4.98
CA HIS A 90 -9.27 -13.48 5.85
C HIS A 90 -9.70 -12.06 5.45
N GLU A 91 -11.01 -11.81 5.46
CA GLU A 91 -11.56 -10.46 5.28
C GLU A 91 -12.69 -10.24 6.29
N LYS A 92 -12.64 -9.12 7.01
CA LYS A 92 -13.64 -8.71 7.99
C LYS A 92 -14.04 -7.25 7.81
N PRO A 93 -15.14 -6.99 7.10
CA PRO A 93 -15.79 -5.68 7.11
C PRO A 93 -16.37 -5.38 8.50
N VAL A 94 -16.15 -4.16 8.99
CA VAL A 94 -16.68 -3.67 10.27
C VAL A 94 -17.48 -2.41 9.98
N ALA A 95 -18.82 -2.57 9.91
CA ALA A 95 -19.74 -1.51 9.48
C ALA A 95 -19.66 -0.23 10.33
N ALA A 96 -19.33 -0.36 11.61
CA ALA A 96 -19.25 0.74 12.55
C ALA A 96 -17.92 1.51 12.52
N PHE A 97 -16.91 1.05 11.76
CA PHE A 97 -15.54 1.56 11.86
C PHE A 97 -15.18 2.50 10.69
N SER A 98 -14.50 3.58 11.05
CA SER A 98 -13.63 4.41 10.20
C SER A 98 -12.15 4.14 10.54
N HIS A 99 -11.24 4.96 10.01
CA HIS A 99 -9.80 4.69 10.03
C HIS A 99 -9.20 4.53 11.43
N LEU A 100 -9.56 5.42 12.36
CA LEU A 100 -8.95 5.46 13.69
C LEU A 100 -9.58 4.46 14.67
N ASP A 101 -10.75 3.92 14.33
CA ASP A 101 -11.49 3.00 15.19
C ASP A 101 -10.74 1.67 15.38
N PHE A 102 -9.94 1.26 14.38
CA PHE A 102 -9.07 0.10 14.46
C PHE A 102 -8.02 0.17 15.57
N THR A 103 -7.75 1.35 16.12
CA THR A 103 -6.81 1.55 17.23
C THR A 103 -7.46 2.12 18.48
N TRP A 104 -8.49 2.98 18.34
CA TRP A 104 -9.02 3.79 19.43
C TRP A 104 -10.47 3.49 19.82
N ALA A 105 -11.21 2.70 19.03
CA ALA A 105 -12.58 2.40 19.39
C ALA A 105 -12.63 1.54 20.65
N GLN A 106 -13.52 1.90 21.59
CA GLN A 106 -13.67 1.19 22.86
C GLN A 106 -14.07 -0.28 22.66
N ASN A 107 -14.77 -0.58 21.56
CA ASN A 107 -15.21 -1.92 21.16
C ASN A 107 -14.28 -2.59 20.13
N ALA A 108 -13.07 -2.04 19.85
CA ALA A 108 -12.12 -2.65 18.92
C ALA A 108 -11.68 -4.06 19.34
N ASN A 109 -11.60 -4.32 20.65
CA ASN A 109 -11.33 -5.66 21.17
C ASN A 109 -12.38 -6.66 20.69
N GLU A 110 -13.66 -6.34 20.89
CA GLU A 110 -14.79 -7.19 20.54
C GLU A 110 -14.94 -7.36 19.02
N LEU A 111 -14.89 -6.25 18.28
CA LEU A 111 -15.21 -6.25 16.85
C LEU A 111 -14.03 -6.69 15.98
N VAL A 112 -12.78 -6.51 16.42
CA VAL A 112 -11.59 -6.78 15.60
C VAL A 112 -10.59 -7.70 16.30
N TYR A 113 -10.11 -7.36 17.49
CA TYR A 113 -8.90 -8.01 18.05
C TYR A 113 -9.11 -9.48 18.41
N GLN A 114 -10.28 -9.86 18.95
CA GLN A 114 -10.56 -11.28 19.24
C GLN A 114 -10.52 -12.14 17.96
N ASP A 115 -11.06 -11.62 16.86
CA ASP A 115 -11.01 -12.31 15.57
C ASP A 115 -9.58 -12.36 15.02
N LEU A 116 -8.82 -11.26 15.09
CA LEU A 116 -7.41 -11.22 14.72
C LEU A 116 -6.59 -12.28 15.46
N LEU A 117 -6.75 -12.40 16.78
CA LEU A 117 -6.07 -13.42 17.57
C LEU A 117 -6.44 -14.83 17.12
N ALA A 118 -7.69 -15.08 16.76
CA ALA A 118 -8.12 -16.37 16.21
C ALA A 118 -7.46 -16.66 14.85
N GLN A 119 -7.36 -15.68 13.95
CA GLN A 119 -6.66 -15.83 12.68
C GLN A 119 -5.16 -16.10 12.89
N LEU A 120 -4.50 -15.36 13.79
CA LEU A 120 -3.09 -15.58 14.12
C LEU A 120 -2.87 -17.01 14.65
N LYS A 121 -3.71 -17.48 15.57
CA LYS A 121 -3.65 -18.86 16.08
C LYS A 121 -3.88 -19.91 14.98
N LYS A 122 -4.79 -19.64 14.03
CA LYS A 122 -5.09 -20.53 12.91
C LYS A 122 -3.89 -20.75 11.98
N TYR A 123 -3.03 -19.74 11.83
CA TYR A 123 -1.87 -19.79 10.92
C TYR A 123 -0.52 -19.92 11.64
N ALA A 124 -0.50 -19.95 12.98
CA ALA A 124 0.70 -20.20 13.76
C ALA A 124 1.35 -21.53 13.36
N GLY A 125 2.65 -21.49 13.04
CA GLY A 125 3.45 -22.68 12.67
C GLY A 125 3.12 -23.28 11.30
N LYS A 126 2.30 -22.63 10.47
CA LYS A 126 2.00 -23.10 9.11
C LYS A 126 2.96 -22.48 8.10
N GLU A 127 3.71 -23.31 7.38
CA GLU A 127 4.50 -22.88 6.22
C GLU A 127 3.60 -22.35 5.10
N TYR A 128 4.15 -21.48 4.25
CA TYR A 128 3.42 -20.72 3.22
C TYR A 128 2.85 -21.59 2.10
#